data_AF-A0A5B1LD86-F1
#
_entry.id   AF-A0A5B1LD86-F1
#
_cell.length_a   1.000
_cell.length_b   1.000
_cell.length_c   1.000
_cell.angle_alpha   90.00
_cell.angle_beta   90.00
_cell.angle_gamma   90.00
#
_symmetry.space_group_name_H-M   'P 1'
#
loop_
_entity.id
_entity.type
_entity.pdbx_description
1 polymer ?
#
loop_
_entity_poly.entity_id
_entity_poly.type
_entity_poly.pdbx_seq_one_letter_code
_entity_poly.pdbx_strand_id
1 'polypeptide(L)'
;MKRHTFPLAVTAALSALVLSACGDDEPTKADDPATSPAAQSDSPSESTAATPTDPVTTETTETSTTTTDVAVFFVGDTPQGPRLYAEERAVEADNPPGESLALLMAGDVADQDYRTLVPADSLETDIGFDGTGEDGYYALSLTDAQWVERPAGMSKADAELAVQQLAYTLLSQADDGDIEGATGGVDFYLDGEHTTFLGVEGTASPAPSLDVRALVNVLAPAEGATVSGSFTASGEASSFEATVPWQIEDESGAVVKQGFSTAEGWAEHLYPWQTDVDVSDLDPGTYTFVALTDDPSGGEGGGPTEDSKTIVVE
;
A
#
# COMPACT_ATOMS: atom_id res chain seq x y z
N MET A 1 50.16 16.23 34.62
CA MET A 1 50.59 16.65 33.27
C MET A 1 49.34 16.62 32.39
N LYS A 2 48.71 17.79 32.14
CA LYS A 2 48.77 18.51 30.85
C LYS A 2 48.37 17.59 29.68
N ARG A 3 47.13 17.60 29.18
CA ARG A 3 46.54 18.45 28.10
C ARG A 3 45.62 17.48 27.30
N HIS A 4 44.53 17.82 26.63
CA HIS A 4 43.81 19.04 26.28
C HIS A 4 42.42 18.62 25.80
N THR A 5 41.38 19.34 26.23
CA THR A 5 40.05 19.34 25.61
C THR A 5 40.07 20.19 24.35
N PHE A 6 39.49 19.70 23.25
CA PHE A 6 39.23 20.47 22.03
C PHE A 6 37.73 20.40 21.71
N PRO A 7 36.99 21.51 21.75
CA PRO A 7 35.74 21.65 21.03
C PRO A 7 35.99 22.41 19.72
N LEU A 8 35.66 21.78 18.59
CA LEU A 8 35.60 22.46 17.30
C LEU A 8 34.15 22.91 17.07
N ALA A 9 33.92 24.22 17.18
CA ALA A 9 32.67 24.86 16.79
C ALA A 9 32.75 25.19 15.29
N VAL A 10 31.77 24.71 14.52
CA VAL A 10 31.56 25.09 13.12
C VAL A 10 30.26 25.88 13.07
N THR A 11 30.35 27.19 12.84
CA THR A 11 29.20 28.06 12.61
C THR A 11 29.13 28.38 11.12
N ALA A 12 28.14 27.81 10.43
CA ALA A 12 27.83 28.10 9.03
C ALA A 12 27.08 29.43 8.91
N ALA A 13 27.47 30.25 7.93
CA ALA A 13 26.78 31.48 7.55
C ALA A 13 25.85 31.19 6.36
N LEU A 14 24.53 31.33 6.55
CA LEU A 14 23.57 31.36 5.45
C LEU A 14 23.22 32.81 5.10
N SER A 15 23.51 33.18 3.86
CA SER A 15 23.13 34.45 3.25
C SER A 15 21.79 34.27 2.52
N ALA A 16 20.81 35.10 2.85
CA ALA A 16 19.53 35.18 2.16
C ALA A 16 19.66 35.97 0.84
N LEU A 17 19.06 35.47 -0.24
CA LEU A 17 18.84 36.18 -1.49
C LEU A 17 17.38 36.00 -1.92
N VAL A 18 16.67 37.12 -1.93
CA VAL A 18 15.34 37.36 -2.50
C VAL A 18 15.51 37.66 -4.00
N LEU A 19 14.57 37.26 -4.86
CA LEU A 19 13.99 38.09 -5.96
C LEU A 19 12.98 37.36 -6.88
N SER A 20 11.88 38.08 -7.13
CA SER A 20 11.03 38.18 -8.35
C SER A 20 10.48 36.90 -9.01
N ALA A 21 9.17 36.68 -9.07
CA ALA A 21 8.14 37.42 -9.84
C ALA A 21 8.32 37.32 -11.38
N CYS A 22 7.45 36.54 -12.02
CA CYS A 22 6.95 36.76 -13.37
C CYS A 22 5.63 35.97 -13.53
N GLY A 23 4.56 36.70 -13.82
CA GLY A 23 3.32 36.12 -14.32
C GLY A 23 3.36 36.03 -15.83
N ASP A 24 2.55 35.13 -16.39
CA ASP A 24 2.13 35.19 -17.78
C ASP A 24 0.67 34.76 -17.87
N ASP A 25 -0.08 35.56 -18.61
CA ASP A 25 -1.51 35.48 -18.86
C ASP A 25 -1.64 35.55 -20.39
N GLU A 26 -2.03 34.45 -21.04
CA GLU A 26 -2.51 34.48 -22.42
C GLU A 26 -3.76 33.58 -22.55
N PRO A 27 -4.91 34.18 -22.90
CA PRO A 27 -6.06 33.44 -23.39
C PRO A 27 -6.03 33.39 -24.92
N THR A 28 -6.56 32.32 -25.52
CA THR A 28 -7.48 32.39 -26.67
C THR A 28 -7.95 30.99 -27.10
N LYS A 29 -9.18 30.65 -26.70
CA LYS A 29 -10.05 29.72 -27.45
C LYS A 29 -10.57 30.45 -28.70
N ALA A 30 -10.60 29.76 -29.83
CA ALA A 30 -11.33 30.19 -31.02
C ALA A 30 -12.20 29.04 -31.54
N ASP A 31 -13.43 29.40 -31.89
CA ASP A 31 -14.59 28.58 -32.23
C ASP A 31 -14.54 27.87 -33.58
N ASP A 32 -15.31 26.78 -33.62
CA ASP A 32 -15.98 26.12 -34.76
C ASP A 32 -16.61 27.13 -35.76
N PRO A 33 -16.88 26.78 -37.04
CA PRO A 33 -18.15 26.09 -37.33
C PRO A 33 -18.30 25.29 -38.66
N ALA A 34 -19.43 24.56 -38.70
CA ALA A 34 -20.40 24.42 -39.82
C ALA A 34 -20.38 23.16 -40.75
N THR A 35 -21.22 22.18 -40.36
CA THR A 35 -22.50 21.76 -40.98
C THR A 35 -22.70 21.63 -42.52
N SER A 36 -23.13 20.40 -42.91
CA SER A 36 -24.11 20.00 -43.99
C SER A 36 -23.69 19.99 -45.47
N PRO A 37 -24.44 19.34 -46.42
CA PRO A 37 -25.61 18.43 -46.31
C PRO A 37 -25.59 17.16 -47.23
N ALA A 38 -26.65 16.35 -47.10
CA ALA A 38 -26.99 15.09 -47.79
C ALA A 38 -27.55 15.19 -49.24
N ALA A 39 -27.60 14.04 -49.94
CA ALA A 39 -28.60 13.58 -50.95
C ALA A 39 -28.03 12.38 -51.77
N GLN A 40 -28.73 11.40 -52.36
CA GLN A 40 -30.06 10.74 -52.29
C GLN A 40 -30.09 9.63 -53.39
N SER A 41 -31.17 8.82 -53.44
CA SER A 41 -31.68 7.91 -54.51
C SER A 41 -31.14 6.47 -54.59
N ASP A 42 -31.91 5.38 -54.81
CA ASP A 42 -33.35 5.17 -55.10
C ASP A 42 -33.79 3.67 -54.91
N SER A 43 -34.97 3.44 -54.33
CA SER A 43 -36.12 2.53 -54.71
C SER A 43 -35.97 0.99 -55.01
N PRO A 44 -37.06 0.18 -55.12
CA PRO A 44 -37.68 -0.59 -54.05
C PRO A 44 -37.73 -2.12 -54.32
N SER A 45 -37.99 -2.93 -53.29
CA SER A 45 -38.50 -4.30 -53.47
C SER A 45 -39.49 -4.66 -52.36
N GLU A 46 -40.71 -4.99 -52.78
CA GLU A 46 -41.75 -5.58 -51.96
C GLU A 46 -41.31 -6.98 -51.51
N SER A 47 -41.27 -7.21 -50.20
CA SER A 47 -41.28 -8.56 -49.63
C SER A 47 -42.14 -8.58 -48.38
N THR A 48 -43.01 -9.57 -48.34
CA THR A 48 -44.11 -9.73 -47.42
C THR A 48 -43.63 -10.20 -46.05
N ALA A 49 -43.97 -9.43 -45.01
CA ALA A 49 -44.25 -9.81 -43.63
C ALA A 49 -43.42 -10.95 -42.97
N ALA A 50 -42.49 -10.54 -42.11
CA ALA A 50 -42.32 -11.09 -40.77
C ALA A 50 -41.89 -9.94 -39.86
N THR A 51 -42.67 -9.63 -38.82
CA THR A 51 -42.29 -8.62 -37.82
C THR A 51 -41.06 -9.13 -37.07
N PRO A 52 -39.87 -8.50 -37.18
CA PRO A 52 -38.80 -8.79 -36.27
C PRO A 52 -39.24 -8.20 -34.93
N THR A 53 -39.35 -9.05 -33.91
CA THR A 53 -39.31 -8.54 -32.54
C THR A 53 -37.92 -7.94 -32.38
N ASP A 54 -37.83 -6.61 -32.26
CA ASP A 54 -36.59 -5.96 -31.85
C ASP A 54 -36.09 -6.72 -30.60
N PRO A 55 -34.85 -7.23 -30.59
CA PRO A 55 -34.28 -7.62 -29.32
C PRO A 55 -34.34 -6.35 -28.46
N VAL A 56 -35.06 -6.42 -27.35
CA VAL A 56 -34.86 -5.48 -26.26
C VAL A 56 -33.38 -5.60 -25.94
N THR A 57 -32.59 -4.64 -26.43
CA THR A 57 -31.28 -4.34 -25.87
C THR A 57 -31.59 -4.03 -24.42
N THR A 58 -31.43 -5.05 -23.58
CA THR A 58 -31.31 -4.84 -22.15
C THR A 58 -29.98 -4.10 -22.06
N GLU A 59 -30.04 -2.77 -21.99
CA GLU A 59 -28.92 -1.98 -21.50
C GLU A 59 -28.65 -2.55 -20.11
N THR A 60 -27.74 -3.52 -20.06
CA THR A 60 -27.08 -3.88 -18.82
C THR A 60 -26.32 -2.63 -18.49
N THR A 61 -26.87 -1.83 -17.57
CA THR A 61 -26.11 -0.79 -16.91
C THR A 61 -24.97 -1.53 -16.23
N GLU A 62 -23.83 -1.64 -16.92
CA GLU A 62 -22.57 -1.97 -16.28
C GLU A 62 -22.32 -0.82 -15.33
N THR A 63 -22.67 -1.04 -14.05
CA THR A 63 -22.24 -0.17 -12.98
C THR A 63 -20.73 -0.27 -12.98
N SER A 64 -20.06 0.67 -13.64
CA SER A 64 -18.61 0.82 -13.50
C SER A 64 -18.35 1.22 -12.06
N THR A 65 -17.98 0.23 -11.25
CA THR A 65 -17.46 0.44 -9.92
C THR A 65 -16.15 1.20 -10.04
N THR A 66 -16.03 2.32 -9.32
CA THR A 66 -14.79 3.09 -9.30
C THR A 66 -13.93 2.48 -8.21
N THR A 67 -12.71 2.10 -8.54
CA THR A 67 -11.75 1.56 -7.56
C THR A 67 -10.68 2.58 -7.20
N THR A 68 -10.06 2.39 -6.04
CA THR A 68 -8.88 3.14 -5.59
C THR A 68 -7.87 2.18 -4.97
N ASP A 69 -6.58 2.50 -5.08
CA ASP A 69 -5.52 1.73 -4.44
C ASP A 69 -5.37 2.13 -2.96
N VAL A 70 -5.18 1.13 -2.11
CA VAL A 70 -5.00 1.25 -0.66
C VAL A 70 -3.89 0.32 -0.19
N ALA A 71 -3.13 0.74 0.81
CA ALA A 71 -2.15 -0.13 1.46
C ALA A 71 -2.81 -0.95 2.58
N VAL A 72 -2.91 -2.27 2.39
CA VAL A 72 -3.32 -3.21 3.44
C VAL A 72 -2.08 -3.79 4.10
N PHE A 73 -2.04 -3.78 5.44
CA PHE A 73 -0.86 -4.20 6.18
C PHE A 73 -0.97 -5.66 6.63
N PHE A 74 0.04 -6.46 6.30
CA PHE A 74 0.18 -7.85 6.70
C PHE A 74 1.48 -8.09 7.46
N VAL A 75 1.59 -9.23 8.13
CA VAL A 75 2.74 -9.59 8.95
C VAL A 75 3.66 -10.52 8.18
N GLY A 76 4.93 -10.14 8.06
CA GLY A 76 6.01 -10.97 7.54
C GLY A 76 7.07 -11.22 8.63
N ASP A 77 7.90 -12.24 8.43
CA ASP A 77 9.01 -12.54 9.34
C ASP A 77 10.27 -11.77 8.94
N THR A 78 10.95 -11.18 9.93
CA THR A 78 12.21 -10.45 9.72
C THR A 78 13.26 -10.91 10.73
N PRO A 79 14.56 -10.59 10.53
CA PRO A 79 15.59 -10.81 11.54
C PRO A 79 15.30 -10.19 12.92
N GLN A 80 14.47 -9.14 12.97
CA GLN A 80 14.06 -8.43 14.19
C GLN A 80 12.75 -8.97 14.78
N GLY A 81 12.24 -10.09 14.24
CA GLY A 81 10.93 -10.67 14.55
C GLY A 81 9.84 -10.23 13.58
N PRO A 82 8.57 -10.62 13.82
CA PRO A 82 7.47 -10.26 12.93
C PRO A 82 7.31 -8.74 12.80
N ARG A 83 7.05 -8.26 11.58
CA ARG A 83 6.86 -6.84 11.24
C ARG A 83 5.78 -6.68 10.17
N LEU A 84 5.24 -5.47 10.08
CA LEU A 84 4.24 -5.11 9.09
C LEU A 84 4.87 -4.80 7.73
N TYR A 85 4.31 -5.40 6.68
CA TYR A 85 4.53 -5.09 5.27
C TYR A 85 3.22 -4.54 4.69
N ALA A 86 3.32 -3.54 3.83
CA ALA A 86 2.18 -3.08 3.05
C ALA A 86 2.06 -3.90 1.76
N GLU A 87 0.81 -4.17 1.39
CA GLU A 87 0.40 -4.74 0.12
C GLU A 87 -0.59 -3.78 -0.53
N GLU A 88 -0.29 -3.29 -1.73
CA GLU A 88 -1.19 -2.41 -2.48
C GLU A 88 -2.38 -3.21 -3.03
N ARG A 89 -3.59 -2.77 -2.68
CA ARG A 89 -4.85 -3.43 -3.04
C ARG A 89 -5.79 -2.44 -3.70
N ALA A 90 -6.41 -2.84 -4.81
CA ALA A 90 -7.53 -2.12 -5.38
C ALA A 90 -8.82 -2.47 -4.60
N VAL A 91 -9.51 -1.45 -4.09
CA VAL A 91 -10.81 -1.59 -3.41
C VAL A 91 -11.83 -0.63 -4.00
N GLU A 92 -13.10 -0.85 -3.68
CA GLU A 92 -14.19 0.06 -4.05
C GLU A 92 -13.98 1.45 -3.43
N ALA A 93 -14.06 2.50 -4.26
CA ALA A 93 -13.70 3.86 -3.87
C ALA A 93 -14.75 4.57 -3.00
N ASP A 94 -15.94 3.99 -2.83
CA ASP A 94 -17.03 4.55 -2.02
C ASP A 94 -16.87 4.26 -0.52
N ASN A 95 -16.14 3.20 -0.16
CA ASN A 95 -15.84 2.84 1.24
C ASN A 95 -14.43 2.23 1.45
N PRO A 96 -13.33 2.93 1.10
CA PRO A 96 -11.99 2.33 1.18
C PRO A 96 -11.61 1.78 2.57
N PRO A 97 -11.91 2.44 3.72
CA PRO A 97 -11.60 1.89 5.04
C PRO A 97 -12.37 0.61 5.38
N GLY A 98 -13.64 0.51 4.98
CA GLY A 98 -14.43 -0.69 5.22
C GLY A 98 -13.98 -1.86 4.35
N GLU A 99 -13.67 -1.61 3.07
CA GLU A 99 -13.18 -2.63 2.15
C GLU A 99 -11.78 -3.13 2.53
N SER A 100 -10.87 -2.24 2.96
CA SER A 100 -9.54 -2.65 3.43
C SER A 100 -9.61 -3.46 4.72
N LEU A 101 -10.52 -3.10 5.64
CA LEU A 101 -10.83 -3.91 6.81
C LEU A 101 -11.37 -5.29 6.42
N ALA A 102 -12.30 -5.37 5.48
CA ALA A 102 -12.85 -6.64 5.01
C ALA A 102 -11.78 -7.56 4.43
N LEU A 103 -10.88 -7.03 3.58
CA LEU A 103 -9.71 -7.78 3.06
C LEU A 103 -8.83 -8.32 4.18
N LEU A 104 -8.50 -7.46 5.16
CA LEU A 104 -7.68 -7.83 6.31
C LEU A 104 -8.33 -8.93 7.17
N MET A 105 -9.64 -8.81 7.44
CA MET A 105 -10.41 -9.78 8.24
C MET A 105 -10.61 -11.11 7.52
N ALA A 106 -10.77 -11.09 6.19
CA ALA A 106 -10.86 -12.29 5.36
C ALA A 106 -9.51 -13.03 5.29
N GLY A 107 -8.40 -12.38 5.68
CA GLY A 107 -7.06 -12.91 5.48
C GLY A 107 -6.72 -13.06 3.99
N ASP A 108 -7.26 -12.18 3.14
CA ASP A 108 -7.02 -12.19 1.70
C ASP A 108 -5.65 -11.58 1.37
N VAL A 109 -4.60 -12.34 1.69
CA VAL A 109 -3.21 -12.00 1.44
C VAL A 109 -2.82 -12.45 0.02
N ALA A 110 -2.30 -11.56 -0.82
CA ALA A 110 -1.76 -11.98 -2.13
C ALA A 110 -0.38 -12.62 -1.99
N ASP A 111 0.46 -12.05 -1.14
CA ASP A 111 1.82 -12.55 -0.91
C ASP A 111 1.84 -13.75 0.05
N GLN A 112 2.44 -14.86 -0.38
CA GLN A 112 2.52 -16.09 0.42
C GLN A 112 3.50 -15.99 1.59
N ASP A 113 4.42 -15.03 1.57
CA ASP A 113 5.35 -14.77 2.67
C ASP A 113 4.70 -13.99 3.82
N TYR A 114 3.51 -13.43 3.57
CA TYR A 114 2.76 -12.63 4.52
C TYR A 114 1.65 -13.45 5.20
N ARG A 115 1.17 -12.95 6.35
CA ARG A 115 0.03 -13.51 7.07
C ARG A 115 -0.76 -12.44 7.80
N THR A 116 -1.99 -12.74 8.16
CA THR A 116 -2.73 -11.94 9.14
C THR A 116 -2.55 -12.49 10.55
N LEU A 117 -2.43 -11.60 11.54
CA LEU A 117 -2.49 -11.98 12.96
C LEU A 117 -3.90 -11.83 13.53
N VAL A 118 -4.80 -11.19 12.78
CA VAL A 118 -6.21 -11.15 13.14
C VAL A 118 -6.79 -12.55 12.94
N PRO A 119 -7.40 -13.17 13.97
CA PRO A 119 -7.97 -14.52 13.88
C PRO A 119 -8.83 -14.76 12.63
N ALA A 120 -8.34 -15.63 11.74
CA ALA A 120 -9.05 -16.07 10.54
C ALA A 120 -10.28 -16.90 10.95
N ASP A 121 -11.42 -16.21 10.96
CA ASP A 121 -12.81 -16.64 11.20
C ASP A 121 -13.65 -15.39 11.61
N SER A 122 -13.02 -14.21 11.74
CA SER A 122 -13.70 -12.91 11.64
C SER A 122 -14.35 -12.76 10.26
N LEU A 123 -15.56 -13.28 10.11
CA LEU A 123 -16.39 -12.84 9.00
C LEU A 123 -16.66 -11.34 9.18
N GLU A 124 -16.91 -10.64 8.07
CA GLU A 124 -17.26 -9.21 7.99
C GLU A 124 -18.39 -8.79 8.96
N THR A 125 -19.13 -9.76 9.51
CA THR A 125 -20.19 -9.54 10.48
C THR A 125 -19.71 -9.21 11.89
N ASP A 126 -18.45 -9.48 12.22
CA ASP A 126 -17.99 -9.49 13.60
C ASP A 126 -17.34 -8.16 14.02
N ILE A 127 -16.78 -7.44 13.05
CA ILE A 127 -16.17 -6.12 13.21
C ILE A 127 -16.63 -5.23 12.06
N GLY A 128 -17.31 -4.13 12.37
CA GLY A 128 -17.82 -3.16 11.39
C GLY A 128 -17.18 -1.78 11.54
N PHE A 129 -16.92 -1.11 10.43
CA PHE A 129 -16.48 0.28 10.41
C PHE A 129 -17.67 1.24 10.51
N ASP A 130 -17.72 2.06 11.55
CA ASP A 130 -18.82 3.00 11.83
C ASP A 130 -18.47 4.45 11.46
N GLY A 131 -17.36 4.68 10.77
CA GLY A 131 -16.87 6.01 10.44
C GLY A 131 -16.03 6.62 11.56
N THR A 132 -16.15 7.94 11.73
CA THR A 132 -15.39 8.71 12.72
C THR A 132 -16.25 8.99 13.96
N GLY A 133 -15.78 8.57 15.13
CA GLY A 133 -16.40 8.80 16.44
C GLY A 133 -16.31 10.25 16.93
N GLU A 134 -16.89 10.52 18.10
CA GLU A 134 -16.99 11.89 18.67
C GLU A 134 -15.63 12.54 18.96
N ASP A 135 -14.65 11.74 19.38
CA ASP A 135 -13.28 12.20 19.65
C ASP A 135 -12.44 12.36 18.38
N GLY A 136 -13.04 12.07 17.23
CA GLY A 136 -12.35 12.10 15.97
C GLY A 136 -11.47 10.89 15.73
N TYR A 137 -11.72 9.73 16.31
CA TYR A 137 -11.03 8.49 15.94
C TYR A 137 -11.92 7.65 15.05
N TYR A 138 -11.34 6.77 14.23
CA TYR A 138 -12.16 5.76 13.57
C TYR A 138 -12.80 4.85 14.60
N ALA A 139 -14.09 4.56 14.43
CA ALA A 139 -14.85 3.73 15.34
C ALA A 139 -15.11 2.37 14.68
N LEU A 140 -14.71 1.30 15.37
CA LEU A 140 -15.08 -0.06 14.99
C LEU A 140 -16.05 -0.65 16.01
N SER A 141 -17.21 -1.12 15.53
CA SER A 141 -18.14 -1.91 16.32
C SER A 141 -17.76 -3.38 16.28
N LEU A 142 -17.53 -3.96 17.45
CA LEU A 142 -17.39 -5.38 17.69
C LEU A 142 -18.77 -5.96 17.98
N THR A 143 -19.16 -7.04 17.31
CA THR A 143 -20.45 -7.72 17.56
C THR A 143 -20.29 -8.99 18.42
N ASP A 144 -19.04 -9.38 18.72
CA ASP A 144 -18.71 -10.53 19.55
C ASP A 144 -17.65 -10.18 20.61
N ALA A 145 -17.90 -10.61 21.85
CA ALA A 145 -16.98 -10.41 22.98
C ALA A 145 -15.65 -11.18 22.85
N GLN A 146 -15.53 -12.14 21.91
CA GLN A 146 -14.28 -12.84 21.62
C GLN A 146 -13.14 -11.89 21.22
N TRP A 147 -13.47 -10.71 20.68
CA TRP A 147 -12.53 -9.68 20.27
C TRP A 147 -12.00 -8.83 21.41
N VAL A 148 -12.65 -8.85 22.59
CA VAL A 148 -12.28 -8.00 23.72
C VAL A 148 -11.01 -8.51 24.39
N GLU A 149 -10.94 -9.81 24.61
CA GLU A 149 -9.85 -10.47 25.33
C GLU A 149 -8.84 -11.08 24.37
N ARG A 150 -7.58 -11.21 24.81
CA ARG A 150 -6.57 -11.87 24.00
C ARG A 150 -6.89 -13.37 23.85
N PRO A 151 -6.97 -13.92 22.62
CA PRO A 151 -7.20 -15.33 22.40
C PRO A 151 -6.16 -16.24 23.07
N ALA A 152 -6.59 -17.43 23.51
CA ALA A 152 -5.68 -18.40 24.08
C ALA A 152 -4.63 -18.84 23.06
N GLY A 153 -3.35 -18.75 23.42
CA GLY A 153 -2.22 -19.09 22.55
C GLY A 153 -1.63 -17.90 21.78
N MET A 154 -2.35 -16.77 21.69
CA MET A 154 -1.79 -15.52 21.16
C MET A 154 -0.88 -14.87 22.20
N SER A 155 0.34 -14.53 21.79
CA SER A 155 1.27 -13.82 22.67
C SER A 155 0.86 -12.36 22.84
N LYS A 156 1.37 -11.69 23.88
CA LYS A 156 1.12 -10.25 24.05
C LYS A 156 1.64 -9.43 22.87
N ALA A 157 2.83 -9.78 22.35
CA ALA A 157 3.44 -9.09 21.23
C ALA A 157 2.64 -9.28 19.93
N ASP A 158 2.09 -10.47 19.69
CA ASP A 158 1.23 -10.71 18.52
C ASP A 158 -0.08 -9.92 18.60
N ALA A 159 -0.68 -9.81 19.80
CA ALA A 159 -1.87 -8.99 19.99
C ALA A 159 -1.60 -7.50 19.76
N GLU A 160 -0.47 -6.98 20.26
CA GLU A 160 -0.04 -5.60 20.01
C GLU A 160 0.24 -5.38 18.52
N LEU A 161 0.89 -6.32 17.83
CA LEU A 161 1.16 -6.22 16.39
C LEU A 161 -0.12 -6.33 15.55
N ALA A 162 -1.09 -7.16 15.94
CA ALA A 162 -2.40 -7.25 15.28
C ALA A 162 -3.20 -5.94 15.39
N VAL A 163 -3.13 -5.25 16.53
CA VAL A 163 -3.72 -3.91 16.70
C VAL A 163 -3.05 -2.91 15.76
N GLN A 164 -1.71 -2.98 15.63
CA GLN A 164 -0.96 -2.12 14.69
C GLN A 164 -1.33 -2.44 13.24
N GLN A 165 -1.46 -3.73 12.88
CA GLN A 165 -1.89 -4.18 11.57
C GLN A 165 -3.21 -3.52 11.15
N LEU A 166 -4.19 -3.51 12.05
CA LEU A 166 -5.49 -2.89 11.83
C LEU A 166 -5.40 -1.35 11.75
N ALA A 167 -4.68 -0.71 12.69
CA ALA A 167 -4.53 0.74 12.70
C ALA A 167 -3.85 1.26 11.42
N TYR A 168 -2.76 0.63 10.98
CA TYR A 168 -2.07 0.98 9.74
C TYR A 168 -2.94 0.77 8.50
N THR A 169 -3.70 -0.33 8.43
CA THR A 169 -4.60 -0.62 7.30
C THR A 169 -5.74 0.39 7.18
N LEU A 170 -6.36 0.76 8.30
CA LEU A 170 -7.46 1.73 8.26
C LEU A 170 -6.95 3.14 7.96
N LEU A 171 -5.82 3.52 8.56
CA LEU A 171 -5.27 4.86 8.44
C LEU A 171 -4.36 5.06 7.22
N SER A 172 -4.16 4.04 6.37
CA SER A 172 -3.39 4.18 5.12
C SER A 172 -4.00 5.21 4.18
N GLN A 173 -5.32 5.36 4.25
CA GLN A 173 -6.09 6.30 3.42
C GLN A 173 -6.34 7.63 4.13
N ALA A 174 -5.89 7.78 5.37
CA ALA A 174 -5.89 9.08 6.00
C ALA A 174 -4.86 9.93 5.27
N ASP A 175 -5.33 10.90 4.47
CA ASP A 175 -4.48 11.93 3.89
C ASP A 175 -3.51 12.44 4.96
N ASP A 176 -2.33 12.89 4.53
CA ASP A 176 -1.33 13.67 5.31
C ASP A 176 -1.89 15.00 5.90
N GLY A 177 -3.19 15.07 6.20
CA GLY A 177 -3.86 16.17 6.88
C GLY A 177 -5.37 16.28 6.74
N ASP A 178 -6.07 15.48 5.92
CA ASP A 178 -7.42 15.87 5.42
C ASP A 178 -8.52 14.79 5.40
N ILE A 179 -8.47 13.77 6.28
CA ILE A 179 -9.76 13.23 6.76
C ILE A 179 -10.28 14.21 7.79
N GLU A 180 -11.23 15.06 7.38
CA GLU A 180 -11.99 15.93 8.28
C GLU A 180 -12.59 15.09 9.42
N GLY A 181 -11.83 14.98 10.52
CA GLY A 181 -12.25 14.33 11.75
C GLY A 181 -11.35 13.22 12.27
N ALA A 182 -10.51 12.53 11.49
CA ALA A 182 -9.73 11.39 12.02
C ALA A 182 -8.35 11.83 12.60
N THR A 183 -8.17 11.74 13.91
CA THR A 183 -7.03 12.24 14.70
C THR A 183 -5.91 11.21 14.89
N GLY A 184 -5.82 10.20 14.00
CA GLY A 184 -4.70 9.26 13.95
C GLY A 184 -4.84 8.04 14.88
N GLY A 185 -6.06 7.50 15.02
CA GLY A 185 -6.29 6.30 15.83
C GLY A 185 -7.63 5.63 15.57
N VAL A 186 -7.76 4.40 16.09
CA VAL A 186 -8.96 3.56 15.99
C VAL A 186 -9.45 3.18 17.40
N ASP A 187 -10.72 3.45 17.69
CA ASP A 187 -11.40 3.04 18.91
C ASP A 187 -12.33 1.86 18.64
N PHE A 188 -12.51 1.01 19.65
CA PHE A 188 -13.32 -0.20 19.59
C PHE A 188 -14.52 -0.09 20.52
N TYR A 189 -15.68 -0.53 20.04
CA TYR A 189 -16.93 -0.49 20.78
C TYR A 189 -17.59 -1.85 20.79
N LEU A 190 -18.06 -2.31 21.95
CA LEU A 190 -18.93 -3.48 22.07
C LEU A 190 -20.24 -3.04 22.73
N ASP A 191 -21.37 -3.33 22.10
CA ASP A 191 -22.69 -2.86 22.54
C ASP A 191 -22.77 -1.32 22.74
N GLY A 192 -21.97 -0.57 21.97
CA GLY A 192 -21.89 0.89 22.03
C GLY A 192 -21.02 1.45 23.18
N GLU A 193 -20.33 0.60 23.94
CA GLU A 193 -19.39 1.01 24.99
C GLU A 193 -17.93 0.81 24.54
N HIS A 194 -17.05 1.76 24.87
CA HIS A 194 -15.62 1.68 24.56
C HIS A 194 -14.99 0.46 25.24
N THR A 195 -14.16 -0.28 24.50
CA THR A 195 -13.59 -1.55 24.95
C THR A 195 -12.17 -1.77 24.41
N THR A 196 -11.56 -2.89 24.79
CA THR A 196 -10.26 -3.35 24.31
C THR A 196 -10.41 -4.17 23.03
N PHE A 197 -9.31 -4.29 22.27
CA PHE A 197 -9.21 -5.22 21.14
C PHE A 197 -8.05 -6.20 21.39
N LEU A 198 -8.34 -7.50 21.35
CA LEU A 198 -7.40 -8.60 21.65
C LEU A 198 -6.66 -8.41 22.98
N GLY A 199 -7.34 -7.84 23.98
CA GLY A 199 -6.79 -7.52 25.29
C GLY A 199 -5.78 -6.36 25.31
N VAL A 200 -5.72 -5.54 24.25
CA VAL A 200 -4.92 -4.32 24.18
C VAL A 200 -5.81 -3.12 24.51
N GLU A 201 -5.36 -2.32 25.47
CA GLU A 201 -6.10 -1.18 26.01
C GLU A 201 -5.87 0.10 25.20
N GLY A 202 -6.91 0.94 25.13
CA GLY A 202 -6.84 2.29 24.57
C GLY A 202 -7.08 2.38 23.07
N THR A 203 -6.99 3.59 22.55
CA THR A 203 -7.09 3.89 21.12
C THR A 203 -5.88 3.31 20.37
N ALA A 204 -6.14 2.56 19.31
CA ALA A 204 -5.12 2.00 18.44
C ALA A 204 -4.56 3.07 17.50
N SER A 205 -3.50 3.73 17.95
CA SER A 205 -2.71 4.65 17.11
C SER A 205 -1.50 3.92 16.50
N PRO A 206 -1.13 4.25 15.25
CA PRO A 206 0.11 3.75 14.64
C PRO A 206 1.33 4.13 15.47
N ALA A 207 2.11 3.12 15.88
CA ALA A 207 3.43 3.30 16.44
C ALA A 207 4.42 3.76 15.34
N PRO A 208 5.58 4.34 15.68
CA PRO A 208 6.58 4.73 14.69
C PRO A 208 6.93 3.60 13.71
N SER A 209 6.99 3.90 12.41
CA SER A 209 7.15 2.88 11.36
C SER A 209 8.37 2.00 11.55
N LEU A 210 9.51 2.55 11.97
CA LEU A 210 10.74 1.80 12.19
C LEU A 210 10.66 0.79 13.36
N ASP A 211 9.68 0.93 14.25
CA ASP A 211 9.50 0.01 15.37
C ASP A 211 8.64 -1.21 14.98
N VAL A 212 7.69 -1.04 14.06
CA VAL A 212 6.64 -2.03 13.78
C VAL A 212 6.56 -2.51 12.33
N ARG A 213 7.07 -1.73 11.37
CA ARG A 213 7.12 -2.10 9.94
C ARG A 213 8.46 -2.70 9.56
N ALA A 214 8.47 -3.46 8.46
CA ALA A 214 9.69 -3.96 7.86
C ALA A 214 10.53 -2.80 7.32
N LEU A 215 11.85 -2.93 7.39
CA LEU A 215 12.78 -1.90 6.97
C LEU A 215 12.97 -1.79 5.46
N VAL A 216 12.41 -2.74 4.70
CA VAL A 216 12.27 -2.69 3.24
C VAL A 216 10.95 -3.37 2.88
N ASN A 217 10.24 -2.82 1.91
CA ASN A 217 8.98 -3.35 1.38
C ASN A 217 8.88 -2.95 -0.10
N VAL A 218 8.51 -3.90 -0.94
CA VAL A 218 8.24 -3.79 -2.38
C VAL A 218 6.74 -3.61 -2.56
N LEU A 219 6.34 -2.47 -3.12
CA LEU A 219 4.94 -2.14 -3.44
C LEU A 219 4.63 -2.36 -4.92
N ALA A 220 5.64 -2.23 -5.77
CA ALA A 220 5.57 -2.62 -7.17
C ALA A 220 6.87 -3.35 -7.57
N PRO A 221 6.78 -4.42 -8.40
CA PRO A 221 5.56 -5.01 -8.93
C PRO A 221 4.72 -5.71 -7.85
N ALA A 222 3.42 -5.90 -8.13
CA ALA A 222 2.56 -6.73 -7.29
C ALA A 222 2.95 -8.21 -7.41
N GLU A 223 2.56 -9.02 -6.42
CA GLU A 223 2.79 -10.46 -6.43
C GLU A 223 2.21 -11.11 -7.70
N GLY A 224 3.03 -11.91 -8.39
CA GLY A 224 2.67 -12.60 -9.62
C GLY A 224 2.59 -11.72 -10.86
N ALA A 225 3.05 -10.46 -10.82
CA ALA A 225 2.94 -9.55 -11.96
C ALA A 225 3.68 -10.06 -13.21
N THR A 226 3.04 -9.92 -14.36
CA THR A 226 3.66 -10.15 -15.66
C THR A 226 4.42 -8.91 -16.14
N VAL A 227 5.68 -9.07 -16.51
CA VAL A 227 6.59 -8.01 -16.95
C VAL A 227 7.28 -8.39 -18.27
N SER A 228 7.66 -7.39 -19.08
CA SER A 228 8.38 -7.63 -20.34
C SER A 228 9.32 -6.47 -20.66
N GLY A 229 10.52 -6.79 -21.16
CA GLY A 229 11.57 -5.81 -21.47
C GLY A 229 12.16 -5.13 -20.23
N SER A 230 11.37 -4.32 -19.52
CA SER A 230 11.74 -3.71 -18.25
C SER A 230 10.49 -3.45 -17.40
N PHE A 231 10.66 -3.38 -16.08
CA PHE A 231 9.62 -2.91 -15.18
C PHE A 231 10.19 -1.94 -14.15
N THR A 232 9.33 -1.11 -13.56
CA THR A 232 9.68 -0.24 -12.45
C THR A 232 9.42 -0.97 -11.15
N ALA A 233 10.45 -1.17 -10.35
CA ALA A 233 10.33 -1.64 -8.97
C ALA A 233 10.30 -0.43 -8.03
N SER A 234 9.39 -0.42 -7.06
CA SER A 234 9.27 0.65 -6.08
C SER A 234 8.74 0.15 -4.75
N GLY A 235 8.97 0.93 -3.71
CA GLY A 235 8.39 0.70 -2.41
C GLY A 235 8.97 1.63 -1.37
N GLU A 236 9.07 1.17 -0.13
CA GLU A 236 9.60 1.96 0.98
C GLU A 236 10.76 1.24 1.67
N ALA A 237 11.73 2.00 2.17
CA ALA A 237 12.87 1.45 2.89
C ALA A 237 13.49 2.43 3.89
N SER A 238 14.11 1.88 4.94
CA SER A 238 15.05 2.57 5.80
C SER A 238 16.28 1.70 5.95
N SER A 239 17.24 1.93 5.05
CA SER A 239 18.45 1.13 4.92
C SER A 239 19.69 1.99 5.10
N PHE A 240 20.81 1.40 5.50
CA PHE A 240 22.06 2.14 5.72
C PHE A 240 22.46 2.95 4.46
N GLU A 241 22.76 4.23 4.66
CA GLU A 241 23.05 5.19 3.58
C GLU A 241 21.98 5.24 2.47
N ALA A 242 20.73 4.93 2.81
CA ALA A 242 19.59 4.82 1.90
C ALA A 242 19.77 3.80 0.77
N THR A 243 20.72 2.86 0.88
CA THR A 243 21.01 1.89 -0.18
C THR A 243 20.02 0.73 -0.11
N VAL A 244 19.31 0.45 -1.20
CA VAL A 244 18.37 -0.67 -1.30
C VAL A 244 18.89 -1.65 -2.35
N PRO A 245 19.69 -2.66 -1.97
CA PRO A 245 20.06 -3.74 -2.88
C PRO A 245 18.82 -4.47 -3.39
N TRP A 246 18.89 -4.94 -4.62
CA TRP A 246 17.86 -5.81 -5.19
C TRP A 246 18.48 -6.95 -6.01
N GLN A 247 17.74 -8.04 -6.12
CA GLN A 247 18.11 -9.25 -6.84
C GLN A 247 16.91 -9.77 -7.65
N ILE A 248 17.21 -10.48 -8.74
CA ILE A 248 16.28 -11.38 -9.41
C ILE A 248 16.85 -12.78 -9.28
N GLU A 249 16.04 -13.68 -8.74
CA GLU A 249 16.34 -15.09 -8.56
C GLU A 249 15.52 -15.94 -9.53
N ASP A 250 16.12 -17.00 -10.07
CA ASP A 250 15.40 -18.01 -10.85
C ASP A 250 14.66 -19.02 -9.94
N GLU A 251 13.91 -19.96 -10.52
CA GLU A 251 13.16 -20.99 -9.78
C GLU A 251 14.03 -21.88 -8.87
N SER A 252 15.36 -21.86 -9.03
CA SER A 252 16.29 -22.59 -8.17
C SER A 252 16.81 -21.76 -6.98
N GLY A 253 16.44 -20.48 -6.90
CA GLY A 253 16.96 -19.50 -5.96
C GLY A 253 18.34 -18.97 -6.37
N ALA A 254 18.75 -19.12 -7.62
CA ALA A 254 20.01 -18.59 -8.10
C ALA A 254 19.84 -17.14 -8.58
N VAL A 255 20.66 -16.23 -8.06
CA VAL A 255 20.69 -14.84 -8.49
C VAL A 255 21.14 -14.74 -9.95
N VAL A 256 20.22 -14.37 -10.83
CA VAL A 256 20.47 -14.16 -12.27
C VAL A 256 20.70 -12.69 -12.61
N LYS A 257 20.22 -11.77 -11.75
CA LYS A 257 20.43 -10.33 -11.90
C LYS A 257 20.45 -9.65 -10.53
N GLN A 258 21.17 -8.54 -10.41
CA GLN A 258 21.22 -7.76 -9.18
C GLN A 258 21.58 -6.30 -9.45
N GLY A 259 21.28 -5.44 -8.49
CA GLY A 259 21.65 -4.03 -8.51
C GLY A 259 21.31 -3.37 -7.18
N PHE A 260 21.14 -2.05 -7.21
CA PHE A 260 20.67 -1.30 -6.06
C PHE A 260 19.87 -0.07 -6.52
N SER A 261 19.05 0.45 -5.60
CA SER A 261 18.46 1.78 -5.66
C SER A 261 18.90 2.62 -4.47
N THR A 262 18.50 3.89 -4.47
CA THR A 262 18.68 4.81 -3.35
C THR A 262 17.31 5.32 -2.93
N ALA A 263 16.93 5.06 -1.68
CA ALA A 263 15.74 5.66 -1.08
C ALA A 263 15.94 7.16 -0.86
N GLU A 264 14.86 7.93 -0.75
CA GLU A 264 14.94 9.38 -0.55
C GLU A 264 15.56 9.81 0.79
N GLY A 265 15.68 8.87 1.74
CA GLY A 265 16.26 9.07 3.07
C GLY A 265 16.50 7.74 3.79
N TRP A 266 16.92 7.82 5.06
CA TRP A 266 17.11 6.66 5.93
C TRP A 266 17.15 7.07 7.40
N ALA A 267 17.04 6.11 8.34
CA ALA A 267 17.14 6.25 9.80
C ALA A 267 15.97 6.92 10.54
N GLU A 268 15.27 7.90 9.97
CA GLU A 268 14.13 8.53 10.68
C GLU A 268 12.78 7.91 10.37
N HIS A 269 12.58 7.52 9.11
CA HIS A 269 11.33 6.94 8.59
C HIS A 269 11.65 5.89 7.53
N LEU A 270 10.60 5.23 7.04
CA LEU A 270 10.65 4.55 5.76
C LEU A 270 10.50 5.60 4.67
N TYR A 271 11.37 5.56 3.67
CA TYR A 271 11.40 6.50 2.56
C TYR A 271 11.12 5.77 1.25
N PRO A 272 10.45 6.42 0.29
CA PRO A 272 10.23 5.83 -1.00
C PRO A 272 11.55 5.54 -1.71
N TRP A 273 11.58 4.45 -2.46
CA TRP A 273 12.65 4.10 -3.39
C TRP A 273 12.02 3.60 -4.69
N GLN A 274 12.74 3.78 -5.79
CA GLN A 274 12.32 3.32 -7.11
C GLN A 274 13.52 2.98 -7.98
N THR A 275 13.40 1.99 -8.87
CA THR A 275 14.42 1.67 -9.87
C THR A 275 13.81 1.00 -11.09
N ASP A 276 14.41 1.21 -12.26
CA ASP A 276 14.03 0.50 -13.48
C ASP A 276 14.86 -0.77 -13.64
N VAL A 277 14.18 -1.91 -13.74
CA VAL A 277 14.77 -3.23 -13.81
C VAL A 277 14.59 -3.78 -15.21
N ASP A 278 15.69 -3.84 -15.96
CA ASP A 278 15.75 -4.46 -17.29
C ASP A 278 15.71 -6.00 -17.17
N VAL A 279 14.76 -6.65 -17.84
CA VAL A 279 14.59 -8.10 -17.93
C VAL A 279 14.63 -8.61 -19.37
N SER A 280 15.01 -7.75 -20.33
CA SER A 280 14.98 -8.08 -21.77
C SER A 280 15.94 -9.19 -22.18
N ASP A 281 16.97 -9.45 -21.38
CA ASP A 281 17.95 -10.52 -21.58
C ASP A 281 17.61 -11.82 -20.80
N LEU A 282 16.49 -11.85 -20.07
CA LEU A 282 16.02 -13.04 -19.35
C LEU A 282 15.14 -13.90 -20.26
N ASP A 283 15.27 -15.23 -20.14
CA ASP A 283 14.34 -16.15 -20.79
C ASP A 283 12.95 -16.02 -20.16
N PRO A 284 11.85 -16.14 -20.93
CA PRO A 284 10.50 -16.13 -20.38
C PRO A 284 10.31 -17.21 -19.30
N GLY A 285 9.69 -16.86 -18.18
CA GLY A 285 9.55 -17.76 -17.02
C GLY A 285 9.18 -17.04 -15.72
N THR A 286 9.13 -17.82 -14.64
CA THR A 286 8.86 -17.32 -13.29
C THR A 286 10.17 -16.96 -12.60
N TYR A 287 10.21 -15.80 -11.95
CA TYR A 287 11.36 -15.33 -11.17
C TYR A 287 10.88 -14.71 -9.86
N THR A 288 11.79 -14.54 -8.91
CA THR A 288 11.54 -13.80 -7.68
C THR A 288 12.36 -12.51 -7.70
N PHE A 289 11.70 -11.37 -7.60
CA PHE A 289 12.35 -10.09 -7.35
C PHE A 289 12.47 -9.89 -5.83
N VAL A 290 13.68 -9.63 -5.35
CA VAL A 290 13.96 -9.45 -3.91
C VAL A 290 14.56 -8.06 -3.69
N ALA A 291 14.02 -7.29 -2.75
CA ALA A 291 14.63 -6.07 -2.23
C ALA A 291 15.10 -6.29 -0.79
N LEU A 292 16.26 -5.72 -0.44
CA LEU A 292 16.92 -5.94 0.83
C LEU A 292 17.31 -4.61 1.47
N THR A 293 17.46 -4.58 2.79
CA THR A 293 18.31 -3.58 3.44
C THR A 293 19.79 -3.92 3.22
N ASP A 294 20.66 -2.93 3.22
CA ASP A 294 22.10 -3.15 3.20
C ASP A 294 22.57 -3.83 4.50
N ASP A 295 23.53 -4.75 4.39
CA ASP A 295 24.15 -5.44 5.54
C ASP A 295 25.64 -5.09 5.63
N PRO A 296 25.98 -3.93 6.22
CA PRO A 296 27.37 -3.51 6.40
C PRO A 296 28.15 -4.42 7.37
N SER A 297 27.48 -5.32 8.10
CA SER A 297 28.14 -6.30 8.98
C SER A 297 28.65 -7.52 8.23
N GLY A 298 28.20 -7.75 6.99
CA GLY A 298 28.58 -8.91 6.18
C GLY A 298 28.12 -10.23 6.80
N GLY A 299 26.94 -10.27 7.42
CA GLY A 299 26.33 -11.46 8.01
C GLY A 299 26.71 -11.74 9.46
N GLU A 300 27.40 -10.81 10.15
CA GLU A 300 27.67 -10.96 11.60
C GLU A 300 26.43 -10.64 12.47
N GLY A 301 25.41 -9.99 11.89
CA GLY A 301 24.12 -9.67 12.52
C GLY A 301 23.01 -10.69 12.23
N GLY A 302 21.76 -10.28 12.44
CA GLY A 302 20.57 -11.09 12.09
C GLY A 302 20.35 -11.27 10.59
N GLY A 303 21.13 -10.59 9.75
CA GLY A 303 20.92 -10.48 8.31
C GLY A 303 20.11 -9.22 7.93
N PRO A 304 20.01 -8.94 6.63
CA PRO A 304 19.17 -7.87 6.12
C PRO A 304 17.69 -8.18 6.33
N THR A 305 16.86 -7.14 6.46
CA THR A 305 15.42 -7.28 6.20
C THR A 305 15.22 -7.40 4.71
N GLU A 306 14.27 -8.24 4.29
CA GLU A 306 14.01 -8.54 2.89
C GLU A 306 12.50 -8.46 2.62
N ASP A 307 12.15 -8.18 1.36
CA ASP A 307 10.81 -8.38 0.81
C ASP A 307 10.95 -8.95 -0.61
N SER A 308 10.06 -9.86 -0.97
CA SER A 308 10.11 -10.59 -2.24
C SER A 308 8.77 -10.49 -2.98
N LYS A 309 8.83 -10.56 -4.32
CA LYS A 309 7.65 -10.64 -5.18
C LYS A 309 7.93 -11.63 -6.30
N THR A 310 7.02 -12.57 -6.53
CA THR A 310 7.02 -13.40 -7.74
C THR A 310 6.70 -12.52 -8.94
N ILE A 311 7.46 -12.66 -10.02
CA ILE A 311 7.20 -12.02 -11.31
C ILE A 311 7.24 -13.05 -12.44
N VAL A 312 6.49 -12.78 -13.51
CA VAL A 312 6.47 -13.60 -14.73
C VAL A 312 7.03 -12.79 -15.88
N VAL A 313 8.15 -13.21 -16.46
CA VAL A 313 8.77 -12.56 -17.63
C VAL A 313 8.22 -13.16 -18.92
N GLU A 314 7.84 -12.31 -19.88
CA GLU A 314 7.35 -12.67 -21.23
C GLU A 314 8.23 -12.14 -22.37
#